data_AF-A0A1Z8UZX7-F1
#
_entry.id   AF-A0A1Z8UZX7-F1
#
_cell.length_a   1.000
_cell.length_b   1.000
_cell.length_c   1.000
_cell.angle_alpha   90.00
_cell.angle_beta   90.00
_cell.angle_gamma   90.00
#
_symmetry.space_group_name_H-M   'P 1'
#
loop_
_entity.id
_entity.type
_entity.pdbx_description
1 polymer ?
#
loop_
_entity_poly.entity_id
_entity_poly.type
_entity_poly.pdbx_seq_one_letter_code
_entity_poly.pdbx_strand_id
1 'polypeptide(L)'
;MFKKIPQILILINLMLIEADCKESLPKDINFNVYRNGELIGYHNVNFVKEDNSVKATINIKFAVTFLGFTVYNYSHKNNEIWSNNLLTKLNSETDKNGTLLNCNLNKENSVFYIKGSYGKRTINTSPTPTSYWNKEKLVLEESKKVLNTQDCSYIDFKISKKGEKLIYSNSILTDHYKLIGEEHTGEKVDIDIWYNKNNEWVKMIFVKDGSTIEYFLDEYDRKK
;
A
#
# COMPACT_ATOMS: atom_id res chain seq x y z
N MET A 1 49.83 60.82 -0.87
CA MET A 1 49.89 59.85 0.23
C MET A 1 48.50 59.24 0.39
N PHE A 2 48.22 58.11 -0.29
CA PHE A 2 46.89 57.50 -0.31
C PHE A 2 46.72 56.53 0.87
N LYS A 3 45.73 56.80 1.74
CA LYS A 3 45.34 55.93 2.86
C LYS A 3 44.61 54.70 2.32
N LYS A 4 45.14 53.49 2.60
CA LYS A 4 44.47 52.22 2.33
C LYS A 4 43.32 52.02 3.32
N ILE A 5 42.12 51.78 2.81
CA ILE A 5 40.93 51.38 3.57
C ILE A 5 41.04 49.86 3.82
N PRO A 6 40.81 49.35 5.04
CA PRO A 6 40.87 47.92 5.29
C PRO A 6 39.61 47.23 4.74
N GLN A 7 39.81 46.14 4.03
CA GLN A 7 38.77 45.34 3.42
C GLN A 7 38.22 44.37 4.48
N ILE A 8 37.01 44.62 4.98
CA ILE A 8 36.33 43.73 5.93
C ILE A 8 35.76 42.55 5.15
N LEU A 9 36.33 41.37 5.38
CA LEU A 9 35.85 40.10 4.85
C LEU A 9 34.64 39.64 5.67
N ILE A 10 33.43 39.77 5.13
CA ILE A 10 32.20 39.23 5.75
C ILE A 10 32.12 37.74 5.39
N LEU A 11 32.41 36.87 6.36
CA LEU A 11 32.08 35.45 6.27
C LEU A 11 30.56 35.28 6.46
N ILE A 12 29.86 35.00 5.37
CA ILE A 12 28.45 34.58 5.41
C ILE A 12 28.43 33.12 5.84
N ASN A 13 28.02 32.87 7.08
CA ASN A 13 27.84 31.53 7.62
C ASN A 13 26.51 30.97 7.06
N LEU A 14 26.60 30.14 6.02
CA LEU A 14 25.44 29.47 5.43
C LEU A 14 24.98 28.38 6.42
N MET A 15 24.05 28.70 7.32
CA MET A 15 23.34 27.68 8.08
C MET A 15 22.49 26.86 7.10
N LEU A 16 22.90 25.63 6.84
CA LEU A 16 22.05 24.61 6.23
C LEU A 16 20.91 24.35 7.21
N ILE A 17 19.75 24.94 6.95
CA ILE A 17 18.52 24.54 7.62
C ILE A 17 18.17 23.17 7.02
N GLU A 18 18.56 22.11 7.71
CA GLU A 18 17.98 20.79 7.45
C GLU A 18 16.49 20.92 7.79
N ALA A 19 15.66 21.00 6.75
CA ALA A 19 14.23 20.84 6.91
C ALA A 19 14.02 19.41 7.39
N ASP A 20 13.79 19.25 8.70
CA ASP A 20 13.32 18.01 9.29
C ASP A 20 11.95 17.73 8.66
N CYS A 21 11.95 16.97 7.56
CA CYS A 21 10.72 16.51 6.91
C CYS A 21 10.13 15.47 7.85
N LYS A 22 9.41 15.94 8.86
CA LYS A 22 8.73 15.10 9.82
C LYS A 22 7.59 14.41 9.08
N GLU A 23 7.88 13.23 8.53
CA GLU A 23 6.90 12.39 7.85
C GLU A 23 5.76 12.14 8.85
N SER A 24 4.58 12.69 8.55
CA SER A 24 3.42 12.53 9.41
C SER A 24 2.99 11.08 9.35
N LEU A 25 2.74 10.47 10.50
CA LEU A 25 2.17 9.12 10.58
C LEU A 25 0.90 9.07 9.69
N PRO A 26 0.78 8.09 8.77
CA PRO A 26 -0.43 7.94 7.97
C PRO A 26 -1.65 7.74 8.86
N LYS A 27 -2.81 8.21 8.41
CA LYS A 27 -4.09 7.91 9.09
C LYS A 27 -4.49 6.47 8.85
N ASP A 28 -5.14 5.88 9.83
CA ASP A 28 -5.77 4.57 9.69
C ASP A 28 -6.77 4.56 8.53
N ILE A 29 -6.81 3.45 7.81
CA ILE A 29 -7.65 3.26 6.62
C ILE A 29 -8.58 2.10 6.89
N ASN A 30 -9.88 2.34 6.90
CA ASN A 30 -10.90 1.32 7.13
C ASN A 30 -11.85 1.27 5.93
N PHE A 31 -11.89 0.13 5.25
CA PHE A 31 -12.80 -0.10 4.14
C PHE A 31 -13.87 -1.11 4.53
N ASN A 32 -15.12 -0.78 4.22
CA ASN A 32 -16.12 -1.81 3.96
C ASN A 32 -15.91 -2.33 2.52
N VAL A 33 -16.05 -3.63 2.33
CA VAL A 33 -15.83 -4.27 1.03
C VAL A 33 -17.11 -4.91 0.53
N TYR A 34 -17.49 -4.54 -0.69
CA TYR A 34 -18.72 -4.95 -1.34
C TYR A 34 -18.43 -5.84 -2.54
N ARG A 35 -19.27 -6.87 -2.76
CA ARG A 35 -19.30 -7.68 -3.99
C ARG A 35 -20.63 -7.46 -4.68
N ASN A 36 -20.61 -6.91 -5.89
CA ASN A 36 -21.82 -6.55 -6.65
C ASN A 36 -22.83 -5.71 -5.83
N GLY A 37 -22.33 -4.89 -4.90
CA GLY A 37 -23.15 -4.05 -4.02
C GLY A 37 -23.55 -4.70 -2.68
N GLU A 38 -23.31 -5.98 -2.47
CA GLU A 38 -23.55 -6.65 -1.18
C GLU A 38 -22.31 -6.58 -0.28
N LEU A 39 -22.48 -6.23 1.00
CA LEU A 39 -21.38 -6.16 1.96
C LEU A 39 -20.85 -7.58 2.23
N ILE A 40 -19.57 -7.80 1.96
CA ILE A 40 -18.90 -9.10 2.18
C ILE A 40 -17.85 -9.07 3.28
N GLY A 41 -17.48 -7.88 3.77
CA GLY A 41 -16.52 -7.77 4.87
C GLY A 41 -15.74 -6.45 4.84
N TYR A 42 -14.44 -6.52 5.14
CA TYR A 42 -13.62 -5.32 5.35
C TYR A 42 -12.14 -5.51 4.99
N HIS A 43 -11.44 -4.38 4.83
CA HIS A 43 -9.98 -4.28 4.80
C HIS A 43 -9.57 -3.08 5.64
N ASN A 44 -8.84 -3.33 6.73
CA ASN A 44 -8.36 -2.30 7.63
C ASN A 44 -6.83 -2.23 7.61
N VAL A 45 -6.28 -1.02 7.66
CA VAL A 45 -4.86 -0.73 7.81
C VAL A 45 -4.71 0.21 9.00
N ASN A 46 -4.06 -0.27 10.07
CA ASN A 46 -3.75 0.53 11.25
C ASN A 46 -2.26 0.88 11.29
N PHE A 47 -1.96 2.15 11.58
CA PHE A 47 -0.60 2.65 11.63
C PHE A 47 -0.21 3.01 13.07
N VAL A 48 0.95 2.51 13.50
CA VAL A 48 1.55 2.84 14.79
C VAL A 48 2.98 3.32 14.55
N LYS A 49 3.34 4.45 15.15
CA LYS A 49 4.73 4.89 15.18
C LYS A 49 5.49 4.09 16.23
N GLU A 50 6.59 3.45 15.82
CA GLU A 50 7.51 2.70 16.68
C GLU A 50 8.91 3.31 16.51
N ASP A 51 9.36 4.12 17.48
CA ASP A 51 10.62 4.87 17.43
C ASP A 51 10.80 5.65 16.10
N ASN A 52 11.73 5.21 15.25
CA ASN A 52 12.06 5.76 13.93
C ASN A 52 11.47 4.92 12.78
N SER A 53 10.39 4.20 13.07
CA SER A 53 9.69 3.34 12.12
C SER A 53 8.17 3.49 12.24
N VAL A 54 7.48 3.04 11.20
CA VAL A 54 6.03 2.92 11.15
C VAL A 54 5.70 1.44 11.01
N LYS A 55 4.88 0.95 11.92
CA LYS A 55 4.24 -0.35 11.81
C LYS A 55 2.88 -0.19 11.15
N ALA A 56 2.67 -0.86 10.02
CA ALA A 56 1.36 -0.99 9.40
C ALA A 56 0.82 -2.40 9.68
N THR A 57 -0.38 -2.47 10.26
CA THR A 57 -1.09 -3.72 10.53
C THR A 57 -2.30 -3.80 9.63
N ILE A 58 -2.28 -4.74 8.68
CA ILE A 58 -3.32 -4.97 7.69
C ILE A 58 -4.16 -6.18 8.13
N ASN A 59 -5.47 -6.03 8.12
CA ASN A 59 -6.43 -7.08 8.42
C ASN A 59 -7.57 -7.06 7.41
N ILE A 60 -7.74 -8.16 6.66
CA ILE A 60 -8.76 -8.32 5.64
C ILE A 60 -9.60 -9.54 6.00
N LYS A 61 -10.92 -9.40 5.92
CA LYS A 61 -11.84 -10.54 6.02
C LYS A 61 -12.98 -10.38 5.03
N PHE A 62 -13.25 -11.44 4.27
CA PHE A 62 -14.42 -11.56 3.41
C PHE A 62 -15.18 -12.84 3.70
N ALA A 63 -16.50 -12.76 3.78
CA ALA A 63 -17.40 -13.90 3.80
C ALA A 63 -18.47 -13.70 2.73
N VAL A 64 -18.49 -14.56 1.72
CA VAL A 64 -19.55 -14.58 0.71
C VAL A 64 -20.54 -15.66 1.10
N THR A 65 -21.81 -15.28 1.22
CA THR A 65 -22.89 -16.18 1.61
C THR A 65 -23.85 -16.44 0.45
N PHE A 66 -24.36 -17.66 0.36
CA PHE A 66 -25.43 -18.04 -0.56
C PHE A 66 -26.49 -18.83 0.21
N LEU A 67 -27.76 -18.42 0.13
CA LEU A 67 -28.88 -19.03 0.86
C LEU A 67 -28.63 -19.20 2.37
N GLY A 68 -27.93 -18.24 2.99
CA GLY A 68 -27.61 -18.26 4.42
C GLY A 68 -26.36 -19.08 4.82
N PHE A 69 -25.67 -19.72 3.86
CA PHE A 69 -24.43 -20.48 4.11
C PHE A 69 -23.21 -19.76 3.53
N THR A 70 -22.10 -19.71 4.26
CA THR A 70 -20.83 -19.19 3.73
C THR A 70 -20.27 -20.15 2.69
N VAL A 71 -20.15 -19.70 1.45
CA VAL A 71 -19.61 -20.48 0.33
C VAL A 71 -18.15 -20.13 0.01
N TYR A 72 -17.68 -18.99 0.52
CA TYR A 72 -16.28 -18.57 0.39
C TYR A 72 -15.88 -17.72 1.60
N ASN A 73 -14.77 -18.10 2.23
CA ASN A 73 -14.16 -17.34 3.32
C ASN A 73 -12.73 -16.94 2.94
N TYR A 74 -12.37 -15.69 3.18
CA TYR A 74 -11.02 -15.18 2.98
C TYR A 74 -10.59 -14.40 4.21
N SER A 75 -9.39 -14.67 4.71
CA SER A 75 -8.77 -13.83 5.71
C SER A 75 -7.31 -13.57 5.38
N HIS A 76 -6.84 -12.36 5.63
CA HIS A 76 -5.44 -11.98 5.44
C HIS A 76 -5.02 -11.08 6.60
N LYS A 77 -3.92 -11.46 7.25
CA LYS A 77 -3.25 -10.63 8.25
C LYS A 77 -1.85 -10.35 7.76
N ASN A 78 -1.43 -9.09 7.80
CA ASN A 78 -0.09 -8.70 7.37
C ASN A 78 0.44 -7.61 8.31
N ASN A 79 1.66 -7.80 8.81
CA ASN A 79 2.36 -6.80 9.61
C ASN A 79 3.59 -6.35 8.85
N GLU A 80 3.68 -5.05 8.63
CA GLU A 80 4.79 -4.42 7.91
C GLU A 80 5.51 -3.44 8.83
N ILE A 81 6.84 -3.46 8.82
CA ILE A 81 7.66 -2.44 9.46
C ILE A 81 8.38 -1.64 8.38
N TRP A 82 8.22 -0.32 8.46
CA TRP A 82 8.74 0.64 7.51
C TRP A 82 9.67 1.62 8.21
N SER A 83 10.86 1.84 7.69
CA SER A 83 11.79 2.86 8.19
C SER A 83 12.41 3.61 7.02
N ASN A 84 12.40 4.95 7.07
CA ASN A 84 12.83 5.82 5.99
C ASN A 84 12.20 5.44 4.64
N ASN A 85 10.89 5.18 4.66
CA ASN A 85 10.13 4.72 3.51
C ASN A 85 10.73 3.44 2.86
N LEU A 86 11.31 2.52 3.63
CA LEU A 86 11.77 1.19 3.19
C LEU A 86 11.07 0.11 3.99
N LEU A 87 10.53 -0.90 3.31
CA LEU A 87 9.94 -2.08 3.95
C LEU A 87 11.06 -2.94 4.52
N THR A 88 11.25 -2.94 5.83
CA THR A 88 12.33 -3.69 6.50
C THR A 88 11.88 -5.04 7.01
N LYS A 89 10.59 -5.20 7.31
CA LYS A 89 10.00 -6.47 7.75
C LYS A 89 8.59 -6.61 7.22
N LEU A 90 8.23 -7.83 6.81
CA LEU A 90 6.86 -8.21 6.46
C LEU A 90 6.60 -9.61 7.04
N ASN A 91 5.46 -9.79 7.71
CA ASN A 91 4.97 -11.12 8.08
C ASN A 91 3.47 -11.19 7.85
N SER A 92 3.06 -12.08 6.95
CA SER A 92 1.68 -12.26 6.59
C SER A 92 1.25 -13.72 6.51
N GLU A 93 -0.03 -13.91 6.78
CA GLU A 93 -0.76 -15.16 6.67
C GLU A 93 -2.07 -14.90 5.93
N THR A 94 -2.38 -15.75 4.96
CA THR A 94 -3.64 -15.74 4.22
C THR A 94 -4.30 -17.09 4.33
N ASP A 95 -5.59 -17.10 4.66
CA ASP A 95 -6.47 -18.25 4.45
C ASP A 95 -7.42 -17.91 3.30
N LYS A 96 -7.20 -18.57 2.15
CA LYS A 96 -8.03 -18.48 0.96
C LYS A 96 -8.90 -19.73 0.89
N ASN A 97 -10.03 -19.69 1.59
CA ASN A 97 -11.03 -20.76 1.63
C ASN A 97 -10.44 -22.14 1.98
N GLY A 98 -9.63 -22.19 3.04
CA GLY A 98 -8.92 -23.37 3.51
C GLY A 98 -7.52 -23.55 2.92
N THR A 99 -7.17 -22.82 1.86
CA THR A 99 -5.80 -22.80 1.32
C THR A 99 -4.96 -21.79 2.08
N LEU A 100 -3.99 -22.28 2.86
CA LEU A 100 -3.11 -21.44 3.67
C LEU A 100 -1.88 -20.98 2.87
N LEU A 101 -1.62 -19.68 2.89
CA LEU A 101 -0.46 -19.05 2.27
C LEU A 101 0.25 -18.14 3.27
N ASN A 102 1.54 -17.88 3.05
CA ASN A 102 2.31 -16.93 3.84
C ASN A 102 3.31 -16.12 3.01
N CYS A 103 3.66 -14.95 3.54
CA CYS A 103 4.79 -14.19 3.05
C CYS A 103 5.59 -13.61 4.21
N ASN A 104 6.90 -13.86 4.22
CA ASN A 104 7.84 -13.36 5.20
C ASN A 104 8.97 -12.63 4.48
N LEU A 105 9.30 -11.43 4.95
CA LEU A 105 10.45 -10.65 4.54
C LEU A 105 11.17 -10.14 5.79
N ASN A 106 12.50 -10.27 5.82
CA ASN A 106 13.33 -9.58 6.80
C ASN A 106 14.54 -8.96 6.09
N LYS A 107 14.84 -7.70 6.42
CA LYS A 107 16.03 -6.99 5.98
C LYS A 107 17.16 -7.20 7.00
N GLU A 108 18.33 -7.61 6.52
CA GLU A 108 19.58 -7.57 7.28
C GLU A 108 20.61 -6.82 6.45
N ASN A 109 21.18 -5.74 6.99
CA ASN A 109 22.06 -4.82 6.25
C ASN A 109 21.39 -4.32 4.96
N SER A 110 21.96 -4.57 3.78
CA SER A 110 21.42 -4.21 2.47
C SER A 110 20.65 -5.34 1.79
N VAL A 111 20.48 -6.48 2.46
CA VAL A 111 19.95 -7.71 1.90
C VAL A 111 18.56 -7.98 2.46
N PHE A 112 17.63 -8.38 1.61
CA PHE A 112 16.26 -8.73 1.96
C PHE A 112 16.06 -10.23 1.74
N TYR A 113 15.78 -10.95 2.81
CA TYR A 113 15.49 -12.37 2.80
C TYR A 113 13.98 -12.58 2.77
N ILE A 114 13.51 -13.25 1.71
CA ILE A 114 12.09 -13.48 1.46
C ILE A 114 11.81 -14.97 1.50
N LYS A 115 10.78 -15.37 2.24
CA LYS A 115 10.25 -16.74 2.31
C LYS A 115 8.74 -16.68 2.20
N GLY A 116 8.18 -17.28 1.18
CA GLY A 116 6.73 -17.45 1.07
C GLY A 116 6.34 -18.88 0.73
N SER A 117 5.06 -19.08 0.42
CA SER A 117 4.46 -20.39 0.14
C SER A 117 5.19 -21.20 -0.92
N TYR A 118 5.77 -20.53 -1.92
CA TYR A 118 6.37 -21.17 -3.10
C TYR A 118 7.90 -21.14 -3.11
N GLY A 119 8.54 -20.72 -2.01
CA GLY A 119 9.99 -20.82 -1.88
C GLY A 119 10.64 -19.62 -1.21
N LYS A 120 11.96 -19.52 -1.42
CA LYS A 120 12.82 -18.50 -0.82
C LYS A 120 13.56 -17.72 -1.89
N ARG A 121 13.87 -16.46 -1.61
CA ARG A 121 14.73 -15.63 -2.44
C ARG A 121 15.44 -14.56 -1.64
N THR A 122 16.50 -14.04 -2.23
CA THR A 122 17.28 -12.94 -1.68
C THR A 122 17.33 -11.83 -2.73
N ILE A 123 17.06 -10.60 -2.32
CA ILE A 123 17.15 -9.41 -3.17
C ILE A 123 17.91 -8.30 -2.44
N ASN A 124 18.42 -7.32 -3.18
CA ASN A 124 19.23 -6.22 -2.65
C ASN A 124 18.48 -4.87 -2.70
N THR A 125 17.19 -4.89 -2.99
CA THR A 125 16.33 -3.71 -3.09
C THR A 125 15.07 -3.93 -2.27
N SER A 126 14.57 -2.89 -1.61
CA SER A 126 13.31 -2.96 -0.86
C SER A 126 12.16 -3.23 -1.86
N PRO A 127 11.38 -4.30 -1.69
CA PRO A 127 10.24 -4.54 -2.55
C PRO A 127 9.08 -3.60 -2.17
N THR A 128 8.17 -3.39 -3.12
CA THR A 128 6.86 -2.77 -2.86
C THR A 128 5.85 -3.89 -2.60
N PRO A 129 5.14 -3.92 -1.46
CA PRO A 129 4.14 -4.96 -1.18
C PRO A 129 2.76 -4.62 -1.77
N THR A 130 1.91 -5.64 -1.98
CA THR A 130 0.48 -5.51 -2.31
C THR A 130 -0.39 -5.11 -1.11
N SER A 131 0.11 -4.26 -0.21
CA SER A 131 -0.72 -3.62 0.83
C SER A 131 -1.33 -2.29 0.36
N TYR A 132 -0.88 -1.79 -0.79
CA TYR A 132 -1.44 -0.68 -1.58
C TYR A 132 -1.49 0.71 -0.93
N TRP A 133 -1.41 0.82 0.39
CA TRP A 133 -1.55 2.08 1.11
C TRP A 133 -0.44 3.09 0.78
N ASN A 134 0.78 2.61 0.50
CA ASN A 134 1.92 3.47 0.19
C ASN A 134 1.94 3.84 -1.31
N LYS A 135 1.25 4.94 -1.64
CA LYS A 135 1.19 5.51 -3.00
C LYS A 135 2.58 5.72 -3.60
N GLU A 136 3.48 6.32 -2.82
CA GLU A 136 4.83 6.67 -3.26
C GLU A 136 5.68 5.44 -3.61
N LYS A 137 5.37 4.25 -3.08
CA LYS A 137 6.04 3.03 -3.55
C LYS A 137 5.36 2.41 -4.74
N LEU A 138 4.04 2.50 -4.81
CA LEU A 138 3.27 1.78 -5.81
C LEU A 138 3.29 2.46 -7.19
N VAL A 139 3.01 3.77 -7.26
CA VAL A 139 2.61 4.43 -8.52
C VAL A 139 3.61 5.46 -9.06
N LEU A 140 4.87 5.44 -8.60
CA LEU A 140 5.92 6.34 -9.14
C LEU A 140 6.34 6.00 -10.57
N GLU A 141 6.15 4.75 -10.99
CA GLU A 141 6.61 4.23 -12.27
C GLU A 141 5.43 3.61 -13.02
N GLU A 142 5.44 3.70 -14.35
CA GLU A 142 4.41 3.09 -15.20
C GLU A 142 4.52 1.55 -15.26
N SER A 143 5.63 0.99 -14.79
CA SER A 143 5.83 -0.45 -14.64
C SER A 143 6.48 -0.74 -13.30
N LYS A 144 5.87 -1.63 -12.51
CA LYS A 144 6.35 -1.93 -11.16
C LYS A 144 6.24 -3.40 -10.84
N LYS A 145 7.35 -3.99 -10.40
CA LYS A 145 7.38 -5.33 -9.82
C LYS A 145 7.01 -5.25 -8.34
N VAL A 146 5.88 -5.85 -7.97
CA VAL A 146 5.28 -5.76 -6.63
C VAL A 146 5.23 -7.16 -6.00
N LEU A 147 5.60 -7.24 -4.72
CA LEU A 147 5.60 -8.46 -3.93
C LEU A 147 4.18 -8.75 -3.43
N ASN A 148 3.61 -9.86 -3.87
CA ASN A 148 2.32 -10.34 -3.39
C ASN A 148 2.46 -10.75 -1.92
N THR A 149 1.74 -10.05 -1.04
CA THR A 149 1.77 -10.29 0.41
C THR A 149 1.06 -11.58 0.79
N GLN A 150 0.36 -12.27 -0.10
CA GLN A 150 -0.26 -13.55 0.21
C GLN A 150 0.77 -14.69 0.23
N ASP A 151 1.71 -14.70 -0.71
CA ASP A 151 2.55 -15.89 -0.99
C ASP A 151 4.02 -15.55 -1.34
N CYS A 152 4.40 -14.27 -1.30
CA CYS A 152 5.67 -13.73 -1.77
C CYS A 152 5.97 -13.97 -3.27
N SER A 153 4.99 -14.30 -4.12
CA SER A 153 5.14 -14.22 -5.57
C SER A 153 5.27 -12.76 -6.02
N TYR A 154 5.66 -12.54 -7.28
CA TYR A 154 5.71 -11.19 -7.83
C TYR A 154 4.61 -11.01 -8.86
N ILE A 155 4.06 -9.80 -8.88
CA ILE A 155 3.16 -9.31 -9.92
C ILE A 155 3.88 -8.16 -10.61
N ASP A 156 4.05 -8.25 -11.93
CA ASP A 156 4.57 -7.16 -12.75
C ASP A 156 3.39 -6.29 -13.21
N PHE A 157 3.15 -5.19 -12.51
CA PHE A 157 2.07 -4.25 -12.84
C PHE A 157 2.48 -3.28 -13.94
N LYS A 158 1.58 -3.08 -14.90
CA LYS A 158 1.50 -1.86 -15.74
C LYS A 158 0.55 -0.88 -15.07
N ILE A 159 1.03 0.33 -14.82
CA ILE A 159 0.35 1.36 -14.05
C ILE A 159 0.09 2.56 -14.96
N SER A 160 -1.16 3.04 -14.99
CA SER A 160 -1.50 4.24 -15.76
C SER A 160 -2.34 5.21 -14.92
N LYS A 161 -1.92 6.48 -14.86
CA LYS A 161 -2.72 7.55 -14.27
C LYS A 161 -3.91 7.83 -15.19
N LYS A 162 -5.13 7.79 -14.64
CA LYS A 162 -6.39 8.05 -15.35
C LYS A 162 -6.89 9.47 -15.19
N GLY A 163 -6.24 10.26 -14.34
CA GLY A 163 -6.56 11.66 -14.08
C GLY A 163 -7.15 11.85 -12.69
N GLU A 164 -7.65 13.05 -12.46
CA GLU A 164 -8.28 13.39 -11.19
C GLU A 164 -9.76 13.05 -11.20
N LYS A 165 -10.30 12.66 -10.04
CA LYS A 165 -11.71 12.34 -9.88
C LYS A 165 -12.23 12.79 -8.52
N LEU A 166 -13.39 13.44 -8.53
CA LEU A 166 -14.20 13.64 -7.34
C LEU A 166 -14.97 12.34 -7.03
N ILE A 167 -14.82 11.82 -5.82
CA ILE A 167 -15.52 10.62 -5.33
C ILE A 167 -16.35 10.95 -4.08
N TYR A 168 -17.15 9.99 -3.62
CA TYR A 168 -18.01 10.11 -2.44
C TYR A 168 -18.91 11.36 -2.48
N SER A 169 -19.73 11.47 -3.52
CA SER A 169 -20.63 12.61 -3.74
C SER A 169 -19.90 13.96 -3.75
N ASN A 170 -18.77 14.01 -4.44
CA ASN A 170 -17.90 15.19 -4.56
C ASN A 170 -17.23 15.66 -3.26
N SER A 171 -17.13 14.78 -2.26
CA SER A 171 -16.51 15.13 -0.97
C SER A 171 -14.99 15.08 -1.00
N ILE A 172 -14.38 14.31 -1.91
CA ILE A 172 -12.92 14.15 -1.96
C ILE A 172 -12.41 14.18 -3.40
N LEU A 173 -11.42 15.03 -3.67
CA LEU A 173 -10.65 15.02 -4.91
C LEU A 173 -9.51 14.01 -4.81
N THR A 174 -9.35 13.18 -5.84
CA THR A 174 -8.41 12.06 -5.85
C THR A 174 -7.64 11.96 -7.16
N ASP A 175 -6.45 11.37 -7.12
CA ASP A 175 -5.78 10.83 -8.30
C ASP A 175 -6.21 9.38 -8.50
N HIS A 176 -6.65 9.05 -9.72
CA HIS A 176 -7.06 7.70 -10.12
C HIS A 176 -5.96 7.02 -10.92
N TYR A 177 -5.65 5.76 -10.58
CA TYR A 177 -4.72 4.90 -11.30
C TYR A 177 -5.38 3.57 -11.67
N LYS A 178 -4.94 2.99 -12.79
CA LYS A 178 -5.26 1.63 -13.22
C LYS A 178 -4.01 0.78 -13.15
N LEU A 179 -4.11 -0.39 -12.52
CA LEU A 179 -3.05 -1.37 -12.36
C LEU A 179 -3.48 -2.66 -13.06
N ILE A 180 -2.75 -3.07 -14.08
CA ILE A 180 -2.95 -4.32 -14.82
C ILE A 180 -1.75 -5.22 -14.62
N GLY A 181 -1.95 -6.47 -14.23
CA GLY A 181 -0.89 -7.46 -14.06
C GLY A 181 -1.42 -8.88 -14.14
N GLU A 182 -0.57 -9.83 -13.81
CA GLU A 182 -0.90 -11.25 -13.75
C GLU A 182 -0.18 -11.86 -12.54
N GLU A 183 -0.92 -12.64 -11.74
CA GLU A 183 -0.31 -13.43 -10.67
C GLU A 183 0.50 -14.59 -11.27
N HIS A 184 1.39 -15.17 -10.47
CA HIS A 184 2.19 -16.33 -10.90
C HIS A 184 1.33 -17.57 -11.27
N THR A 185 0.06 -17.60 -10.86
CA THR A 185 -0.94 -18.62 -11.19
C THR A 185 -1.56 -18.43 -12.58
N GLY A 186 -1.29 -17.30 -13.26
CA GLY A 186 -1.96 -16.89 -14.49
C GLY A 186 -3.25 -16.09 -14.25
N GLU A 187 -3.64 -15.85 -13.00
CA GLU A 187 -4.81 -15.03 -12.69
C GLU A 187 -4.54 -13.56 -13.03
N LYS A 188 -5.39 -12.96 -13.88
CA LYS A 188 -5.27 -11.55 -14.23
C LYS A 188 -5.66 -10.66 -13.05
N VAL A 189 -4.85 -9.65 -12.81
CA VAL A 189 -5.12 -8.61 -11.81
C VAL A 189 -5.48 -7.33 -12.56
N ASP A 190 -6.69 -6.83 -12.31
CA ASP A 190 -7.21 -5.60 -12.90
C ASP A 190 -7.83 -4.72 -11.82
N ILE A 191 -7.09 -3.70 -11.40
CA ILE A 191 -7.43 -2.84 -10.26
C ILE A 191 -7.52 -1.37 -10.71
N ASP A 192 -8.62 -0.73 -10.38
CA ASP A 192 -8.71 0.73 -10.26
C ASP A 192 -8.47 1.14 -8.80
N ILE A 193 -7.61 2.12 -8.56
CA ILE A 193 -7.24 2.59 -7.23
C ILE A 193 -7.20 4.12 -7.18
N TRP A 194 -7.63 4.70 -6.05
CA TRP A 194 -7.67 6.14 -5.85
C TRP A 194 -6.91 6.55 -4.59
N TYR A 195 -6.15 7.63 -4.72
CA TYR A 195 -5.46 8.29 -3.61
C TYR A 195 -5.92 9.73 -3.50
N ASN A 196 -6.15 10.22 -2.28
CA ASN A 196 -6.48 11.64 -2.09
C ASN A 196 -5.23 12.54 -2.21
N LYS A 197 -5.40 13.84 -2.00
CA LYS A 197 -4.32 14.83 -2.11
C LYS A 197 -3.28 14.77 -0.99
N ASN A 198 -3.54 14.03 0.08
CA ASN A 198 -2.57 13.69 1.12
C ASN A 198 -1.88 12.35 0.84
N ASN A 199 -2.04 11.77 -0.36
CA ASN A 199 -1.54 10.45 -0.76
C ASN A 199 -2.15 9.26 0.01
N GLU A 200 -3.24 9.46 0.75
CA GLU A 200 -3.93 8.40 1.48
C GLU A 200 -4.73 7.54 0.48
N TRP A 201 -4.69 6.21 0.63
CA TRP A 201 -5.50 5.30 -0.17
C TRP A 201 -6.96 5.38 0.26
N VAL A 202 -7.83 5.76 -0.66
CA VAL A 202 -9.23 6.09 -0.32
C VAL A 202 -10.28 5.30 -1.10
N LYS A 203 -9.91 4.52 -2.11
CA LYS A 203 -10.87 3.67 -2.85
C LYS A 203 -10.14 2.62 -3.66
N MET A 204 -10.78 1.48 -3.90
CA MET A 204 -10.32 0.47 -4.85
C MET A 204 -11.52 -0.23 -5.49
N ILE A 205 -11.42 -0.59 -6.77
CA ILE A 205 -12.36 -1.45 -7.48
C ILE A 205 -11.56 -2.47 -8.27
N PHE A 206 -11.97 -3.74 -8.25
CA PHE A 206 -11.42 -4.76 -9.15
C PHE A 206 -12.48 -5.79 -9.53
N VAL A 207 -12.20 -6.57 -10.58
CA VAL A 207 -13.08 -7.63 -11.05
C VAL A 207 -12.51 -8.99 -10.66
N LYS A 208 -13.36 -9.85 -10.07
CA LYS A 208 -13.01 -11.21 -9.69
C LYS A 208 -14.17 -12.15 -10.04
N ASP A 209 -13.89 -13.15 -10.88
CA ASP A 209 -14.86 -14.17 -11.33
C ASP A 209 -16.16 -13.53 -11.87
N GLY A 210 -16.02 -12.47 -12.68
CA GLY A 210 -17.14 -11.70 -13.25
C GLY A 210 -17.89 -10.79 -12.26
N SER A 211 -17.51 -10.77 -10.99
CA SER A 211 -18.08 -9.89 -9.97
C SER A 211 -17.20 -8.65 -9.76
N THR A 212 -17.83 -7.51 -9.50
CA THR A 212 -17.13 -6.29 -9.09
C THR A 212 -16.94 -6.29 -7.58
N ILE A 213 -15.70 -6.13 -7.13
CA ILE A 213 -15.35 -5.91 -5.73
C ILE A 213 -15.01 -4.44 -5.54
N GLU A 214 -15.66 -3.79 -4.59
CA GLU A 214 -15.50 -2.36 -4.31
C GLU A 214 -15.11 -2.15 -2.84
N TYR A 215 -14.04 -1.37 -2.64
CA TYR A 215 -13.58 -0.91 -1.34
C TYR A 215 -14.10 0.50 -1.13
N PHE A 216 -14.80 0.71 -0.03
CA PHE A 216 -15.48 1.95 0.29
C PHE A 216 -15.06 2.40 1.69
N LEU A 217 -14.46 3.59 1.80
CA LEU A 217 -14.04 4.13 3.11
C LEU A 217 -15.22 4.20 4.05
N ASP A 218 -15.05 3.65 5.24
CA ASP A 218 -16.11 3.51 6.23
C ASP A 218 -16.75 4.85 6.63
N GLU A 219 -15.96 5.90 6.79
CA GLU A 219 -16.42 7.24 7.19
C GLU A 219 -17.33 7.91 6.13
N TYR A 220 -17.27 7.44 4.87
CA TYR A 220 -18.13 7.91 3.79
C TYR A 220 -19.29 6.95 3.48
N ASP A 221 -19.31 5.76 4.10
CA ASP A 221 -20.20 4.68 3.74
C ASP A 221 -21.59 4.83 4.37
N ARG A 222 -22.50 5.44 3.61
CA ARG A 222 -23.89 5.65 4.02
C ARG A 222 -24.80 4.44 3.79
N LYS A 223 -24.27 3.32 3.26
CA LYS A 223 -25.06 2.11 2.98
C LYS A 223 -25.17 1.18 4.21
N LYS A 224 -24.39 1.45 5.25
CA LYS A 224 -24.46 0.78 6.55
C LYS A 224 -25.74 1.10 7.31
#